data_AF-A0A6M5YYK0-F1
#
_entry.id   AF-A0A6M5YYK0-F1
#
_cell.length_a   1.000
_cell.length_b   1.000
_cell.length_c   1.000
_cell.angle_alpha   90.00
_cell.angle_beta   90.00
_cell.angle_gamma   90.00
#
_symmetry.space_group_name_H-M   'P 1'
#
loop_
_entity.id
_entity.type
_entity.pdbx_description
1 polymer ?
#
loop_
_entity_poly.entity_id
_entity_poly.type
_entity_poly.pdbx_seq_one_letter_code
_entity_poly.pdbx_strand_id
1 'polypeptide(L)'
;MSDRDALLAAIWAAPDDDLARHVYAEWLDEFGATDHDRATAEFVRLSCPMRARVATRMPTAAYKWLADPPLTANWKRLVPSVLALRNPESRLPSDWTRTGCRVTARVPLVSTRGTWFLGRMELVFRRGFVVEAFLNHVGTAQVIWAALQRDQPLARIYYRVGIGRRMGLRSYPEGADE
;
A
#
# COMPACT_ATOMS: atom_id res chain seq x y z
N MET A 1 -4.83 19.46 13.45
CA MET A 1 -5.02 18.90 12.10
C MET A 1 -4.04 19.61 11.21
N SER A 2 -3.10 18.90 10.58
CA SER A 2 -2.15 19.50 9.65
C SER A 2 -2.79 19.68 8.26
N ASP A 3 -2.22 20.53 7.40
CA ASP A 3 -2.69 20.67 6.01
C ASP A 3 -2.68 19.33 5.27
N ARG A 4 -1.67 18.50 5.56
CA ARG A 4 -1.58 17.12 5.05
C ARG A 4 -2.81 16.29 5.43
N ASP A 5 -3.21 16.33 6.69
CA ASP A 5 -4.37 15.57 7.19
C ASP A 5 -5.67 16.08 6.56
N ALA A 6 -5.80 17.39 6.38
CA ALA A 6 -6.97 17.99 5.75
C ALA A 6 -7.09 17.56 4.27
N LEU A 7 -5.98 17.53 3.53
CA LEU A 7 -5.96 17.05 2.14
C LEU A 7 -6.29 15.55 2.05
N LEU A 8 -5.75 14.73 2.95
CA LEU A 8 -6.09 13.31 3.02
C LEU A 8 -7.57 13.10 3.37
N ALA A 9 -8.13 13.90 4.27
CA ALA A 9 -9.56 13.87 4.59
C ALA A 9 -10.43 14.23 3.38
N ALA A 10 -10.03 15.22 2.58
CA ALA A 10 -10.73 15.57 1.34
C ALA A 10 -10.72 14.41 0.32
N ILE A 11 -9.58 13.75 0.16
CA ILE A 11 -9.45 12.55 -0.70
C ILE A 11 -10.35 11.40 -0.20
N TRP A 12 -10.48 11.25 1.12
CA TRP A 12 -11.33 10.23 1.73
C TRP A 12 -12.83 10.52 1.55
N ALA A 13 -13.22 11.80 1.66
CA ALA A 13 -14.59 12.25 1.44
C ALA A 13 -15.04 12.15 -0.02
N ALA A 14 -14.12 12.31 -0.97
CA ALA A 14 -14.37 12.21 -2.40
C ALA A 14 -13.39 11.23 -3.08
N PRO A 15 -13.58 9.90 -2.92
CA PRO A 15 -12.62 8.90 -3.39
C PRO A 15 -12.49 8.82 -4.92
N ASP A 16 -13.47 9.35 -5.67
CA ASP A 16 -13.46 9.39 -7.13
C ASP A 16 -13.06 10.75 -7.71
N ASP A 17 -12.82 11.75 -6.86
CA ASP A 17 -12.36 13.06 -7.29
C ASP A 17 -10.83 13.09 -7.43
N ASP A 18 -10.38 13.28 -8.67
CA ASP A 18 -8.95 13.36 -8.98
C ASP A 18 -8.37 14.74 -8.63
N LEU A 19 -9.19 15.79 -8.48
CA LEU A 19 -8.73 17.14 -8.15
C LEU A 19 -8.07 17.17 -6.77
N ALA A 20 -8.73 16.62 -5.74
CA ALA A 20 -8.16 16.54 -4.39
C ALA A 20 -6.82 15.78 -4.36
N ARG A 21 -6.67 14.77 -5.23
CA ARG A 21 -5.44 13.98 -5.37
C ARG A 21 -4.33 14.81 -6.03
N HIS A 22 -4.65 15.58 -7.06
CA HIS A 22 -3.69 16.48 -7.69
C HIS A 22 -3.20 17.56 -6.74
N VAL A 23 -4.12 18.22 -6.01
CA VAL A 23 -3.75 19.23 -4.99
C VAL A 23 -2.85 18.60 -3.92
N TYR A 24 -3.14 17.38 -3.48
CA TYR A 24 -2.27 16.66 -2.55
C TYR A 24 -0.89 16.36 -3.15
N ALA A 25 -0.81 15.95 -4.42
CA ALA A 25 0.46 15.71 -5.10
C ALA A 25 1.28 16.98 -5.29
N GLU A 26 0.65 18.13 -5.53
CA GLU A 26 1.31 19.44 -5.58
C GLU A 26 1.83 19.83 -4.20
N TRP A 27 1.01 19.66 -3.16
CA TRP A 27 1.43 19.90 -1.78
C TRP A 27 2.62 19.01 -1.37
N LEU A 28 2.64 17.73 -1.78
CA LEU A 28 3.77 16.84 -1.53
C LEU A 28 5.05 17.25 -2.27
N ASP A 29 4.96 17.86 -3.45
CA ASP A 29 6.15 18.38 -4.15
C ASP A 29 6.72 19.61 -3.43
N GLU A 30 5.85 20.47 -2.87
CA GLU A 30 6.26 21.71 -2.23
C GLU A 30 6.75 21.50 -0.78
N PHE A 31 6.04 20.66 -0.01
CA PHE A 31 6.27 20.49 1.43
C PHE A 31 6.75 19.10 1.83
N GLY A 32 6.69 18.11 0.93
CA GLY A 32 7.16 16.76 1.19
C GLY A 32 8.68 16.69 1.33
N ALA A 33 9.16 15.93 2.30
CA ALA A 33 10.59 15.85 2.62
C ALA A 33 11.18 14.46 2.33
N THR A 34 10.34 13.43 2.23
CA THR A 34 10.79 12.04 2.16
C THR A 34 10.76 11.50 0.72
N ASP A 35 11.50 10.42 0.47
CA ASP A 35 11.37 9.70 -0.79
C ASP A 35 9.97 9.13 -1.01
N HIS A 36 9.31 8.77 0.09
CA HIS A 36 7.93 8.31 0.09
C HIS A 36 6.96 9.40 -0.40
N ASP A 37 7.13 10.64 0.04
CA ASP A 37 6.30 11.77 -0.38
C ASP A 37 6.45 12.01 -1.90
N ARG A 38 7.71 12.05 -2.38
CA ARG A 38 8.01 12.21 -3.81
C ARG A 38 7.42 11.06 -4.65
N ALA A 39 7.60 9.82 -4.20
CA ALA A 39 7.07 8.64 -4.87
C ALA A 39 5.53 8.64 -4.91
N THR A 40 4.89 9.11 -3.83
CA THR A 40 3.43 9.23 -3.75
C THR A 40 2.91 10.30 -4.72
N ALA A 41 3.54 11.48 -4.75
CA ALA A 41 3.16 12.56 -5.68
C ALA A 41 3.28 12.13 -7.14
N GLU A 42 4.40 11.49 -7.50
CA GLU A 42 4.63 10.95 -8.83
C GLU A 42 3.57 9.89 -9.20
N PHE A 43 3.32 8.93 -8.30
CA PHE A 43 2.37 7.87 -8.55
C PHE A 43 0.92 8.36 -8.66
N VAL A 44 0.53 9.38 -7.89
CA VAL A 44 -0.78 10.04 -7.99
C VAL A 44 -0.97 10.63 -9.38
N ARG A 45 -0.01 11.42 -9.89
CA ARG A 45 -0.09 12.05 -11.22
C ARG A 45 -0.20 11.02 -12.34
N LEU A 46 0.55 9.93 -12.23
CA LEU A 46 0.50 8.84 -13.21
C LEU A 46 -0.80 8.04 -13.15
N SER A 47 -1.40 7.94 -11.96
CA SER A 47 -2.63 7.16 -11.72
C SER A 47 -3.91 7.94 -12.03
N CYS A 48 -3.85 9.28 -11.97
CA CYS A 48 -4.98 10.17 -12.17
C CYS A 48 -4.66 11.16 -13.30
N PRO A 49 -4.61 10.73 -14.57
CA PRO A 49 -4.32 11.67 -15.66
C PRO A 49 -5.53 12.60 -15.87
N MET A 50 -5.31 13.92 -15.80
CA MET A 50 -6.33 15.00 -15.93
C MET A 50 -7.32 14.86 -17.11
N ARG A 51 -7.01 14.05 -18.13
CA ARG A 51 -7.82 13.87 -19.34
C ARG A 51 -8.45 12.49 -19.50
N ALA A 52 -8.29 11.57 -18.54
CA ALA A 52 -8.93 10.27 -18.63
C ALA A 52 -10.32 10.28 -17.99
N ARG A 53 -11.31 9.68 -18.68
CA ARG A 53 -12.55 9.24 -18.01
C ARG A 53 -12.18 8.24 -16.93
N VAL A 54 -12.87 8.28 -15.78
CA VAL A 54 -12.74 7.35 -14.66
C VAL A 54 -12.50 5.93 -15.19
N ALA A 55 -11.23 5.53 -15.19
CA ALA A 55 -10.84 4.28 -15.82
C ALA A 55 -10.99 3.19 -14.77
N THR A 56 -11.78 2.16 -15.08
CA THR A 56 -11.88 0.95 -14.24
C THR A 56 -10.54 0.21 -14.13
N ARG A 57 -9.60 0.54 -15.01
CA ARG A 57 -8.25 -0.03 -15.09
C ARG A 57 -7.21 1.04 -14.79
N MET A 58 -6.14 0.64 -14.11
CA MET A 58 -4.98 1.50 -13.86
C MET A 58 -4.35 1.98 -15.17
N PRO A 59 -3.99 3.28 -15.28
CA PRO A 59 -3.27 3.80 -16.45
C PRO A 59 -1.95 3.04 -16.71
N THR A 60 -1.60 2.85 -17.99
CA THR A 60 -0.38 2.12 -18.39
C THR A 60 0.90 2.73 -17.81
N ALA A 61 0.94 4.06 -17.66
CA ALA A 61 2.10 4.76 -17.10
C ALA A 61 2.30 4.40 -15.61
N ALA A 62 1.25 4.51 -14.79
CA ALA A 62 1.25 4.05 -13.40
C ALA A 62 1.58 2.56 -13.27
N TYR A 63 1.01 1.74 -14.16
CA TYR A 63 1.26 0.29 -14.22
C TYR A 63 2.75 -0.03 -14.44
N LYS A 64 3.41 0.68 -15.36
CA LYS A 64 4.85 0.50 -15.64
C LYS A 64 5.69 1.00 -14.48
N TRP A 65 5.36 2.18 -13.98
CA TRP A 65 6.10 2.84 -12.91
C TRP A 65 6.24 1.99 -11.66
N LEU A 66 5.19 1.30 -11.22
CA LEU A 66 5.24 0.42 -10.04
C LEU A 66 6.35 -0.65 -10.11
N ALA A 67 6.68 -1.13 -11.31
CA ALA A 67 7.65 -2.20 -11.54
C ALA A 67 9.02 -1.73 -12.02
N ASP A 68 9.18 -0.44 -12.28
CA ASP A 68 10.42 0.15 -12.80
C ASP A 68 11.23 0.77 -11.64
N PRO A 69 12.57 0.64 -11.59
CA PRO A 69 13.37 -0.39 -12.25
C PRO A 69 13.12 -1.79 -11.67
N PRO A 70 13.27 -2.87 -12.45
CA PRO A 70 12.83 -4.23 -12.05
C PRO A 70 13.40 -4.74 -10.72
N LEU A 71 14.60 -4.29 -10.33
CA LEU A 71 15.30 -4.73 -9.12
C LEU A 71 14.85 -3.97 -7.86
N THR A 72 14.66 -2.65 -7.96
CA THR A 72 14.28 -1.80 -6.82
C THR A 72 12.78 -1.59 -6.74
N ALA A 73 12.08 -1.50 -7.89
CA ALA A 73 10.65 -1.37 -8.11
C ALA A 73 9.98 -0.28 -7.26
N ASN A 74 9.46 0.77 -7.91
CA ASN A 74 8.95 1.94 -7.19
C ASN A 74 7.82 1.65 -6.18
N TRP A 75 7.08 0.54 -6.30
CA TRP A 75 6.08 0.17 -5.28
C TRP A 75 6.69 0.07 -3.87
N LYS A 76 7.98 -0.29 -3.74
CA LYS A 76 8.67 -0.36 -2.45
C LYS A 76 8.79 1.02 -1.79
N ARG A 77 8.91 2.08 -2.59
CA ARG A 77 8.96 3.49 -2.14
C ARG A 77 7.60 3.96 -1.60
N LEU A 78 6.51 3.26 -1.94
CA LEU A 78 5.17 3.52 -1.43
C LEU A 78 4.87 2.81 -0.10
N VAL A 79 5.69 1.86 0.33
CA VAL A 79 5.53 1.14 1.62
C VAL A 79 6.84 0.98 2.40
N PRO A 80 7.64 2.06 2.57
CA PRO A 80 8.96 1.95 3.18
C PRO A 80 8.91 1.50 4.64
N SER A 81 7.92 1.94 5.43
CA SER A 81 7.79 1.52 6.82
C SER A 81 7.49 0.03 6.93
N VAL A 82 6.67 -0.51 6.03
CA VAL A 82 6.38 -1.96 6.01
C VAL A 82 7.64 -2.77 5.70
N LEU A 83 8.44 -2.31 4.73
CA LEU A 83 9.69 -2.99 4.36
C LEU A 83 10.77 -2.86 5.44
N ALA A 84 10.74 -1.81 6.26
CA ALA A 84 11.63 -1.65 7.41
C ALA A 84 11.36 -2.68 8.52
N LEU A 85 10.18 -3.32 8.55
CA LEU A 85 9.86 -4.40 9.50
C LEU A 85 10.50 -5.75 9.12
N ARG A 86 11.20 -5.82 7.99
CA ARG A 86 11.85 -7.04 7.51
C ARG A 86 12.89 -7.51 8.53
N ASN A 87 12.93 -8.81 8.81
CA ASN A 87 13.99 -9.42 9.58
C ASN A 87 15.36 -9.18 8.88
N PRO A 88 16.30 -8.44 9.51
CA PRO A 88 17.59 -8.12 8.90
C PRO A 88 18.48 -9.35 8.69
N GLU A 89 18.31 -10.39 9.51
CA GLU A 89 19.08 -11.63 9.44
C GLU A 89 18.59 -12.58 8.33
N SER A 90 17.39 -12.33 7.79
CA SER A 90 16.81 -13.19 6.77
C SER A 90 17.60 -13.10 5.47
N ARG A 91 18.16 -14.25 5.06
CA ARG A 91 18.77 -14.45 3.74
C ARG A 91 17.76 -14.77 2.64
N LEU A 92 16.48 -14.97 3.00
CA LEU A 92 15.44 -15.16 1.99
C LEU A 92 15.28 -13.88 1.17
N PRO A 93 15.26 -14.00 -0.17
CA PRO A 93 14.97 -12.86 -1.01
C PRO A 93 13.54 -12.40 -0.76
N SER A 94 13.34 -11.08 -0.71
CA SER A 94 12.00 -10.54 -0.84
C SER A 94 11.55 -10.78 -2.27
N ASP A 95 10.75 -11.83 -2.49
CA ASP A 95 10.15 -12.07 -3.79
C ASP A 95 8.85 -11.30 -3.92
N TRP A 96 8.61 -10.79 -5.11
CA TRP A 96 7.39 -10.08 -5.42
C TRP A 96 6.97 -10.36 -6.84
N THR A 97 5.68 -10.28 -7.07
CA THR A 97 5.06 -10.40 -8.38
C THR A 97 4.03 -9.29 -8.51
N ARG A 98 3.67 -8.96 -9.74
CA ARG A 98 2.66 -7.95 -10.00
C ARG A 98 1.74 -8.38 -11.12
N THR A 99 0.45 -8.12 -10.93
CA THR A 99 -0.59 -8.42 -11.92
C THR A 99 -1.59 -7.25 -11.94
N GLY A 100 -1.51 -6.43 -12.97
CA GLY A 100 -2.31 -5.21 -13.05
C GLY A 100 -1.96 -4.24 -11.91
N CYS A 101 -2.97 -3.89 -11.12
CA CYS A 101 -2.87 -3.02 -9.93
C CYS A 101 -2.45 -3.75 -8.65
N ARG A 102 -2.26 -5.07 -8.70
CA ARG A 102 -1.91 -5.88 -7.53
C ARG A 102 -0.42 -6.13 -7.48
N VAL A 103 0.20 -5.85 -6.35
CA VAL A 103 1.56 -6.28 -6.01
C VAL A 103 1.45 -7.34 -4.92
N THR A 104 1.91 -8.56 -5.19
CA THR A 104 2.06 -9.58 -4.16
C THR A 104 3.53 -9.63 -3.76
N ALA A 105 3.82 -9.48 -2.47
CA ALA A 105 5.16 -9.58 -1.92
C ALA A 105 5.20 -10.56 -0.75
N ARG A 106 6.32 -11.27 -0.61
CA ARG A 106 6.64 -12.02 0.60
C ARG A 106 7.76 -11.30 1.34
N VAL A 107 7.51 -11.01 2.61
CA VAL A 107 8.44 -10.27 3.47
C VAL A 107 8.73 -11.14 4.68
N PRO A 108 10.00 -11.46 4.98
CA PRO A 108 10.36 -12.12 6.21
C PRO A 108 10.19 -11.12 7.35
N LEU A 109 9.21 -11.35 8.22
CA LEU A 109 8.82 -10.47 9.31
C LEU A 109 9.15 -11.11 10.66
N VAL A 110 9.14 -10.30 11.71
CA VAL A 110 9.23 -10.76 13.10
C VAL A 110 7.90 -10.49 13.77
N SER A 111 7.32 -11.51 14.42
CA SER A 111 6.08 -11.37 15.18
C SER A 111 6.29 -10.54 16.44
N THR A 112 5.21 -10.10 17.07
CA THR A 112 5.23 -9.41 18.38
C THR A 112 5.87 -10.24 19.49
N ARG A 113 5.98 -11.56 19.31
CA ARG A 113 6.64 -12.50 20.25
C ARG A 113 8.09 -12.82 19.86
N GLY A 114 8.66 -12.16 18.87
CA GLY A 114 10.05 -12.38 18.43
C GLY A 114 10.26 -13.57 17.48
N THR A 115 9.21 -14.35 17.17
CA THR A 115 9.31 -15.43 16.18
C THR A 115 9.28 -14.87 14.76
N TRP A 116 10.25 -15.22 13.92
CA TRP A 116 10.25 -14.83 12.52
C TRP A 116 9.29 -15.71 11.69
N PHE A 117 8.69 -15.12 10.65
CA PHE A 117 7.82 -15.82 9.71
C PHE A 117 7.85 -15.14 8.34
N LEU A 118 7.42 -15.84 7.29
CA LEU A 118 7.28 -15.24 5.96
C LEU A 118 5.85 -14.70 5.77
N GLY A 119 5.67 -13.39 5.93
CA GLY A 119 4.40 -12.72 5.69
C GLY A 119 4.13 -12.57 4.20
N ARG A 120 2.91 -12.90 3.75
CA ARG A 120 2.48 -12.65 2.37
C ARG A 120 1.47 -11.52 2.38
N MET A 121 1.75 -10.48 1.61
CA MET A 121 0.85 -9.35 1.41
C MET A 121 0.53 -9.17 -0.07
N GLU A 122 -0.73 -8.88 -0.37
CA GLU A 122 -1.18 -8.42 -1.67
C GLU A 122 -1.71 -6.99 -1.51
N LEU A 123 -1.04 -6.03 -2.16
CA LEU A 123 -1.37 -4.62 -2.12
C LEU A 123 -2.09 -4.23 -3.41
N VAL A 124 -3.28 -3.67 -3.30
CA VAL A 124 -4.08 -3.20 -4.43
C VAL A 124 -3.92 -1.68 -4.56
N PHE A 125 -3.20 -1.26 -5.59
CA PHE A 125 -2.96 0.15 -5.88
C PHE A 125 -4.07 0.73 -6.78
N ARG A 126 -4.68 1.85 -6.39
CA ARG A 126 -5.64 2.59 -7.23
C ARG A 126 -5.50 4.08 -6.96
N ARG A 127 -5.57 4.88 -8.03
CA ARG A 127 -5.60 6.35 -7.97
C ARG A 127 -4.56 6.95 -7.00
N GLY A 128 -3.32 6.44 -7.06
CA GLY A 128 -2.21 6.95 -6.26
C GLY A 128 -1.96 6.29 -4.90
N PHE A 129 -2.81 5.38 -4.44
CA PHE A 129 -2.70 4.79 -3.10
C PHE A 129 -2.92 3.28 -3.09
N VAL A 130 -2.48 2.61 -2.04
CA VAL A 130 -3.01 1.29 -1.67
C VAL A 130 -4.41 1.50 -1.09
N VAL A 131 -5.42 0.90 -1.72
CA VAL A 131 -6.81 0.97 -1.23
C VAL A 131 -7.20 -0.26 -0.43
N GLU A 132 -6.60 -1.40 -0.74
CA GLU A 132 -6.85 -2.68 -0.09
C GLU A 132 -5.53 -3.43 0.07
N ALA A 133 -5.32 -4.04 1.23
CA ALA A 133 -4.23 -4.95 1.50
C ALA A 133 -4.77 -6.29 1.99
N PHE A 134 -4.43 -7.38 1.31
CA PHE A 134 -4.85 -8.73 1.67
C PHE A 134 -3.68 -9.52 2.24
N LEU A 135 -3.85 -10.00 3.47
CA LEU A 135 -2.81 -10.67 4.24
C LEU A 135 -3.16 -12.14 4.47
N ASN A 136 -2.15 -12.99 4.57
CA ASN A 136 -2.35 -14.43 4.74
C ASN A 136 -2.83 -14.83 6.14
N HIS A 137 -2.58 -14.03 7.18
CA HIS A 137 -2.98 -14.33 8.56
C HIS A 137 -3.07 -13.05 9.43
N VAL A 138 -3.86 -13.09 10.51
CA VAL A 138 -4.03 -11.96 11.44
C VAL A 138 -2.72 -11.48 12.06
N GLY A 139 -1.79 -12.39 12.36
CA GLY A 139 -0.46 -12.03 12.87
C GLY A 139 0.36 -11.17 11.90
N THR A 140 0.17 -11.33 10.58
CA THR A 140 0.78 -10.41 9.60
C THR A 140 0.12 -9.03 9.67
N ALA A 141 -1.21 -8.98 9.80
CA ALA A 141 -1.96 -7.72 9.97
C ALA A 141 -1.50 -6.96 11.22
N GLN A 142 -1.39 -7.64 12.36
CA GLN A 142 -0.93 -7.06 13.62
C GLN A 142 0.48 -6.44 13.49
N VAL A 143 1.39 -7.12 12.80
CA VAL A 143 2.78 -6.64 12.63
C VAL A 143 2.84 -5.42 11.72
N ILE A 144 2.14 -5.44 10.57
CA ILE A 144 2.31 -4.40 9.55
C ILE A 144 1.32 -3.25 9.66
N TRP A 145 0.22 -3.37 10.40
CA TRP A 145 -0.89 -2.40 10.42
C TRP A 145 -0.41 -0.96 10.60
N ALA A 146 0.32 -0.68 11.67
CA ALA A 146 0.75 0.67 11.98
C ALA A 146 1.73 1.23 10.92
N ALA A 147 2.58 0.37 10.35
CA ALA A 147 3.50 0.75 9.29
C ALA A 147 2.77 1.03 7.99
N LEU A 148 1.81 0.18 7.60
CA LEU A 148 1.04 0.37 6.39
C LEU A 148 0.13 1.60 6.49
N GLN A 149 -0.49 1.87 7.63
CA GLN A 149 -1.30 3.07 7.79
C GLN A 149 -0.46 4.36 7.74
N ARG A 150 0.80 4.31 8.16
CA ARG A 150 1.72 5.45 8.02
C ARG A 150 2.06 5.72 6.55
N ASP A 151 2.35 4.67 5.80
CA ASP A 151 2.73 4.79 4.40
C ASP A 151 1.52 4.99 3.47
N GLN A 152 0.37 4.42 3.82
CA GLN A 152 -0.82 4.31 2.99
C GLN A 152 -2.09 4.51 3.85
N PRO A 153 -2.37 5.74 4.29
CA PRO A 153 -3.44 6.05 5.26
C PRO A 153 -4.87 5.79 4.75
N LEU A 154 -5.03 5.50 3.46
CA LEU A 154 -6.32 5.17 2.84
C LEU A 154 -6.52 3.64 2.72
N ALA A 155 -5.54 2.83 3.10
CA ALA A 155 -5.58 1.39 2.92
C ALA A 155 -6.52 0.71 3.92
N ARG A 156 -7.42 -0.13 3.41
CA ARG A 156 -8.15 -1.10 4.22
C ARG A 156 -7.39 -2.40 4.28
N ILE A 157 -7.22 -2.97 5.47
CA ILE A 157 -6.52 -4.25 5.64
C ILE A 157 -7.55 -5.36 5.81
N TYR A 158 -7.34 -6.45 5.06
CA TYR A 158 -8.05 -7.70 5.21
C TYR A 158 -7.07 -8.84 5.45
N TYR A 159 -7.49 -9.84 6.22
CA TYR A 159 -6.72 -11.06 6.41
C TYR A 159 -7.59 -12.30 6.19
N ARG A 160 -6.95 -13.38 5.75
CA ARG A 160 -7.61 -14.66 5.52
C ARG A 160 -7.84 -15.38 6.84
N VAL A 161 -9.02 -15.99 6.96
CA VAL A 161 -9.43 -16.81 8.10
C VAL A 161 -9.93 -18.16 7.59
N GLY A 162 -9.66 -19.23 8.32
CA GLY A 162 -10.10 -20.58 7.98
C GLY A 162 -9.12 -21.38 7.11
N ILE A 163 -9.42 -22.67 6.92
CA ILE A 163 -8.57 -23.65 6.22
C ILE A 163 -9.39 -24.28 5.07
N GLY A 164 -8.74 -24.50 3.92
CA GLY A 164 -9.35 -25.19 2.77
C GLY A 164 -10.53 -24.43 2.16
N ARG A 165 -11.66 -25.12 1.97
CA ARG A 165 -12.86 -24.56 1.31
C ARG A 165 -13.67 -23.56 2.16
N ARG A 166 -13.36 -23.41 3.47
CA ARG A 166 -13.98 -22.44 4.38
C ARG A 166 -13.12 -21.18 4.58
N MET A 167 -12.38 -20.78 3.54
CA MET A 167 -11.52 -19.60 3.60
C MET A 167 -12.37 -18.34 3.45
N GLY A 168 -12.40 -17.50 4.49
CA GLY A 168 -13.06 -16.20 4.51
C GLY A 168 -12.06 -15.04 4.59
N LEU A 169 -12.55 -13.82 4.40
CA LEU A 169 -11.81 -12.57 4.60
C LEU A 169 -12.45 -11.80 5.74
N ARG A 170 -11.63 -11.28 6.66
CA ARG A 170 -12.05 -10.35 7.72
C ARG A 170 -11.29 -9.03 7.58
N SER A 171 -11.94 -7.92 7.93
CA SER A 171 -11.26 -6.62 8.04
C SER A 171 -10.43 -6.56 9.31
N TYR A 172 -9.38 -5.77 9.28
CA TYR A 172 -8.58 -5.42 10.45
C TYR A 172 -8.63 -3.89 10.64
N PRO A 173 -8.80 -3.38 11.87
CA PRO A 173 -8.78 -4.13 13.13
C PRO A 173 -10.11 -4.77 13.54
N GLU A 174 -11.24 -4.45 12.91
CA GLU A 174 -12.56 -4.78 13.47
C GLU A 174 -12.83 -6.28 13.63
N GLY A 175 -12.26 -7.14 12.78
CA GLY A 175 -12.44 -8.59 12.85
C GLY A 175 -11.45 -9.32 13.76
N ALA A 176 -10.46 -8.62 14.34
CA ALA A 176 -9.35 -9.24 15.08
C ALA A 176 -9.72 -9.67 16.51
N ASP A 177 -10.79 -9.10 17.07
CA ASP A 177 -11.29 -9.39 18.42
C ASP A 177 -12.36 -10.50 18.47
N GLU A 178 -12.75 -11.05 17.30
CA GLU A 178 -13.72 -12.16 17.13
C GLU A 178 -13.06 -13.54 16.98
#